data_AF-E8MXX8-F1
#
_entry.id   AF-E8MXX8-F1
#
_cell.length_a   1.000
_cell.length_b   1.000
_cell.length_c   1.000
_cell.angle_alpha   90.00
_cell.angle_beta   90.00
_cell.angle_gamma   90.00
#
_symmetry.space_group_name_H-M   'P 1'
#
loop_
_entity.id
_entity.type
_entity.pdbx_description
1 polymer ?
#
loop_
_entity_poly.entity_id
_entity_poly.type
_entity_poly.pdbx_seq_one_letter_code
_entity_poly.pdbx_strand_id
1 'polypeptide(L)' 'MNGQAIIEQLETRRKELGMTDEAFARLLGISRPLWSQLRSGRRRLTLAVLRRILRTFPDWEEAVLALLREEA' A
#
# COMPACT_ATOMS: atom_id res chain seq x y z
N MET A 1 5.86 -12.91 -5.24
CA MET A 1 4.42 -12.56 -5.34
C MET A 1 4.04 -11.74 -4.11
N ASN A 2 4.87 -10.74 -3.74
CA ASN A 2 4.91 -10.29 -2.34
C ASN A 2 4.25 -8.92 -2.16
N GLY A 3 4.34 -8.04 -3.17
CA GLY A 3 3.73 -6.69 -3.08
C GLY A 3 2.20 -6.70 -2.89
N GLN A 4 1.51 -7.77 -3.29
CA GLN A 4 0.06 -7.90 -3.10
C GLN A 4 -0.31 -8.07 -1.62
N ALA A 5 0.51 -8.78 -0.83
CA ALA A 5 0.26 -8.99 0.60
C ALA A 5 0.27 -7.65 1.37
N ILE A 6 1.18 -6.74 1.04
CA ILE A 6 1.18 -5.37 1.61
C ILE A 6 -0.09 -4.62 1.24
N ILE A 7 -0.54 -4.74 -0.02
CA ILE A 7 -1.77 -4.07 -0.47
C ILE A 7 -3.01 -4.62 0.27
N GLU A 8 -3.07 -5.92 0.52
CA GLU A 8 -4.14 -6.55 1.29
C GLU A 8 -4.16 -6.07 2.75
N GLN A 9 -2.99 -5.98 3.39
CA GLN A 9 -2.91 -5.42 4.74
C GLN A 9 -3.33 -3.95 4.76
N LEU A 10 -2.92 -3.15 3.77
CA LEU A 10 -3.33 -1.74 3.67
C LEU A 10 -4.83 -1.61 3.45
N GLU A 11 -5.44 -2.53 2.72
CA GLU A 11 -6.89 -2.59 2.56
C GLU A 11 -7.61 -2.94 3.87
N THR A 12 -7.07 -3.84 4.67
CA THR A 12 -7.56 -4.10 6.04
C THR A 12 -7.46 -2.82 6.88
N ARG A 13 -6.31 -2.15 6.84
CA ARG A 13 -6.09 -0.88 7.57
C ARG A 13 -7.07 0.21 7.14
N ARG A 14 -7.35 0.34 5.83
CA ARG A 14 -8.37 1.27 5.31
C ARG A 14 -9.74 0.99 5.93
N LYS A 15 -10.14 -0.28 6.00
CA LYS A 15 -11.44 -0.70 6.55
C LYS A 15 -11.53 -0.41 8.04
N GLU A 16 -10.47 -0.70 8.81
CA GLU A 16 -10.38 -0.38 10.24
C GLU A 16 -10.54 1.12 10.51
N LEU A 17 -9.96 1.96 9.63
CA LEU A 17 -10.09 3.42 9.71
C LEU A 17 -11.45 3.93 9.21
N GLY A 18 -12.34 3.07 8.71
CA GLY A 18 -13.64 3.46 8.14
C GLY A 18 -13.54 4.36 6.90
N MET A 19 -12.38 4.35 6.21
CA MET A 19 -12.11 5.27 5.11
C MET A 19 -12.64 4.77 3.77
N THR A 20 -13.09 5.67 2.89
CA THR A 20 -13.37 5.33 1.49
C THR A 20 -12.08 5.13 0.68
N ASP A 21 -12.16 4.49 -0.48
CA ASP A 21 -11.02 4.36 -1.41
C ASP A 21 -10.44 5.74 -1.80
N GLU A 22 -11.29 6.76 -1.96
CA GLU A 22 -10.86 8.13 -2.27
C GLU A 22 -10.11 8.76 -1.09
N ALA A 23 -10.66 8.66 0.12
CA ALA A 23 -10.03 9.21 1.32
C ALA A 23 -8.67 8.56 1.60
N PHE A 24 -8.59 7.24 1.46
CA PHE A 24 -7.37 6.48 1.71
C PHE A 24 -6.29 6.73 0.65
N ALA A 25 -6.67 6.81 -0.63
CA ALA A 25 -5.75 7.19 -1.69
C ALA A 25 -5.15 8.58 -1.44
N ARG A 26 -5.98 9.56 -1.04
CA ARG A 26 -5.51 10.91 -0.66
C ARG A 26 -4.58 10.89 0.55
N LEU A 27 -4.89 10.08 1.56
CA LEU A 27 -4.03 9.90 2.74
C LEU A 27 -2.64 9.38 2.35
N LEU A 28 -2.58 8.37 1.49
CA LEU A 28 -1.33 7.84 0.92
C LEU A 28 -0.66 8.79 -0.08
N GLY A 29 -1.28 9.92 -0.42
CA GLY A 29 -0.81 10.84 -1.44
C GLY A 29 -0.75 10.21 -2.84
N ILE A 30 -1.66 9.29 -3.19
CA ILE A 30 -1.78 8.70 -4.52
C ILE A 30 -3.15 8.98 -5.13
N SER A 31 -3.31 8.74 -6.43
CA SER A 31 -4.62 8.87 -7.07
C SER A 31 -5.52 7.67 -6.73
N ARG A 32 -6.83 7.89 -6.65
CA ARG A 32 -7.80 6.80 -6.45
C ARG A 32 -7.70 5.70 -7.53
N PRO A 33 -7.52 6.01 -8.84
CA PRO A 33 -7.32 4.98 -9.85
C PRO A 33 -6.06 4.14 -9.59
N LEU A 34 -4.96 4.75 -9.14
CA LEU A 34 -3.75 4.01 -8.79
C LEU A 34 -4.01 3.07 -7.60
N TRP A 35 -4.68 3.55 -6.55
CA TRP A 35 -5.10 2.71 -5.43
C TRP A 35 -5.93 1.50 -5.90
N SER A 36 -6.95 1.73 -6.73
CA SER A 36 -7.79 0.66 -7.28
C SER A 36 -7.00 -0.35 -8.14
N GLN A 37 -6.05 0.10 -8.95
CA GLN A 37 -5.21 -0.78 -9.77
C GLN A 37 -4.25 -1.63 -8.93
N LEU A 38 -3.69 -1.07 -7.86
CA LEU A 38 -2.86 -1.81 -6.91
C LEU A 38 -3.70 -2.89 -6.20
N ARG A 39 -4.87 -2.49 -5.69
CA ARG A 39 -5.78 -3.37 -4.94
C ARG A 39 -6.28 -4.56 -5.75
N SER A 40 -6.57 -4.33 -7.03
CA SER A 40 -7.01 -5.36 -7.98
C SER A 40 -5.86 -6.19 -8.58
N GLY A 41 -4.60 -5.92 -8.20
CA GLY A 41 -3.43 -6.59 -8.77
C GLY A 41 -3.13 -6.23 -10.24
N ARG A 42 -3.92 -5.35 -10.87
CA ARG A 42 -3.70 -4.89 -12.26
C ARG A 42 -2.40 -4.12 -12.41
N ARG A 43 -1.92 -3.48 -11.34
CA ARG A 43 -0.63 -2.79 -11.30
C ARG A 43 0.20 -3.32 -10.14
N ARG A 44 1.47 -3.63 -10.41
CA ARG A 44 2.43 -4.03 -9.38
C ARG A 44 2.78 -2.87 -8.46
N LEU A 45 3.02 -3.20 -7.19
CA LEU A 45 3.57 -2.28 -6.21
C LEU A 45 4.96 -1.82 -6.66
N THR A 46 5.28 -0.54 -6.44
CA THR A 46 6.57 0.05 -6.84
C THR A 46 7.24 0.68 -5.63
N LEU A 47 8.57 0.85 -5.68
CA LEU A 47 9.32 1.55 -4.64
C LEU A 47 8.80 2.98 -4.39
N ALA A 48 8.31 3.66 -5.41
CA ALA A 48 7.73 5.00 -5.26
C ALA A 48 6.45 4.99 -4.41
N VAL A 49 5.61 3.96 -4.55
CA VAL A 49 4.40 3.78 -3.74
C VAL A 49 4.78 3.34 -2.32
N LEU A 50 5.75 2.42 -2.18
CA LEU A 50 6.27 2.01 -0.87
C LEU A 50 6.79 3.20 -0.05
N ARG A 51 7.55 4.12 -0.68
CA ARG A 51 7.99 5.35 -0.03
C ARG A 51 6.84 6.23 0.46
N ARG A 52 5.73 6.29 -0.28
CA ARG A 52 4.53 7.04 0.13
C ARG A 52 3.83 6.36 1.30
N ILE A 53 3.74 5.03 1.28
CA ILE A 53 3.21 4.23 2.39
C ILE A 53 4.01 4.51 3.66
N LEU A 54 5.35 4.40 3.61
CA LEU A 54 6.20 4.63 4.79
C LEU A 54 6.15 6.08 5.32
N ARG A 55 5.92 7.07 4.45
CA ARG A 55 5.68 8.45 4.90
C ARG A 55 4.36 8.62 5.65
N THR A 56 3.37 7.80 5.32
CA THR A 56 2.01 7.86 5.88
C THR A 56 1.87 6.99 7.12
N PHE A 57 2.50 5.80 7.08
CA PHE A 57 2.50 4.78 8.11
C PHE A 57 3.95 4.35 8.38
N PRO A 58 4.73 5.13 9.16
CA PRO A 58 6.13 4.82 9.44
C PRO A 58 6.32 3.50 10.19
N ASP A 59 5.32 3.07 10.95
CA ASP A 59 5.24 1.79 11.67
C ASP A 59 5.25 0.55 10.75
N TRP A 60 5.14 0.75 9.42
CA TRP A 60 5.16 -0.32 8.43
C TRP A 60 6.57 -0.64 7.89
N GLU A 61 7.62 -0.01 8.42
CA GLU A 61 9.00 -0.20 7.95
C GLU A 61 9.43 -1.66 7.92
N GLU A 62 9.20 -2.42 9.00
CA GLU A 62 9.56 -3.84 9.08
C GLU A 62 8.84 -4.69 8.04
N ALA A 63 7.54 -4.45 7.81
CA ALA A 63 6.78 -5.17 6.79
C ALA A 63 7.29 -4.90 5.37
N VAL A 64 7.71 -3.66 5.10
CA VAL A 64 8.32 -3.29 3.81
C VAL A 64 9.72 -3.87 3.67
N LEU A 65 10.53 -3.91 4.74
CA LEU A 65 11.86 -4.53 4.70
C LEU A 65 11.78 -6.04 4.49
N ALA A 66 10.83 -6.72 5.14
CA ALA A 66 10.57 -8.14 4.91
C ALA A 66 10.23 -8.42 3.44
N LEU A 67 9.34 -7.62 2.86
CA LEU A 67 9.01 -7.69 1.44
C LEU A 67 10.26 -7.61 0.54
N LEU A 68 11.10 -6.59 0.76
CA LEU A 68 12.28 -6.35 -0.07
C LEU A 68 13.32 -7.48 0.06
N ARG A 69 13.41 -8.13 1.23
CA ARG A 69 14.30 -9.28 1.44
C ARG A 69 13.80 -10.53 0.73
N GLU A 70 12.49 -10.73 0.64
CA GLU A 70 11.89 -11.89 -0.05
C GLU A 70 11.91 -11.76 -1.59
N GLU A 71 12.16 -10.57 -2.12
CA GLU A 71 12.30 -10.31 -3.56
C GLU A 71 13.76 -10.35 -4.06
N ALA A 72 14.73 -10.46 -3.16
CA ALA A 72 16.18 -10.52 -3.43
C ALA A 72 16.69 -11.96 -3.54
#